data_AF-A0AAX0QST7-F1
#
_entry.id   AF-A0AAX0QST7-F1
#
_cell.length_a   1.000
_cell.length_b   1.000
_cell.length_c   1.000
_cell.angle_alpha   90.00
_cell.angle_beta   90.00
_cell.angle_gamma   90.00
#
_symmetry.space_group_name_H-M   'P 1'
#
loop_
_entity.id
_entity.type
_entity.pdbx_description
1 polymer ?
#
loop_
_entity_poly.entity_id
_entity_poly.type
_entity_poly.pdbx_seq_one_letter_code
_entity_poly.pdbx_strand_id
1 'polypeptide(L)'
;MNININKKVRLSELLEIAWEEDFSERTFVGNEKTKVYFDSDGYVTVSQKFTSEEEFDVTTSKSVDKDTILNRVDIVINNSGVGNKAESLGKLITITQSNVSINGVLNNNPNVTSIIYTDDRGIATTIWSFEEEKEIN
;
A
#
# COMPACT_ATOMS: atom_id res chain seq x y z
N MET A 1 7.34 -3.48 -8.72
CA MET A 1 7.41 -2.25 -7.89
C MET A 1 7.29 -2.65 -6.43
N ASN A 2 7.77 -1.85 -5.48
CA ASN A 2 7.55 -2.13 -4.05
C ASN A 2 6.61 -1.07 -3.47
N ILE A 3 5.62 -1.51 -2.68
CA ILE A 3 4.74 -0.60 -1.93
C ILE A 3 4.87 -0.88 -0.45
N ASN A 4 4.69 0.17 0.34
CA ASN A 4 4.56 0.03 1.79
C ASN A 4 3.11 -0.31 2.11
N ILE A 5 2.90 -1.41 2.81
CA ILE A 5 1.60 -1.81 3.33
C ILE A 5 1.64 -1.62 4.83
N ASN A 6 0.71 -0.80 5.31
CA ASN A 6 0.44 -0.72 6.73
C ASN A 6 -0.62 -1.75 7.07
N LYS A 7 -0.43 -2.43 8.20
CA LYS A 7 -1.39 -3.37 8.74
C LYS A 7 -1.30 -3.41 10.26
N LYS A 8 -2.44 -3.69 10.88
CA LYS A 8 -2.51 -4.08 12.28
C LYS A 8 -2.32 -5.57 12.42
N VAL A 9 -1.34 -5.96 13.21
CA VAL A 9 -0.96 -7.37 13.38
C VAL A 9 -0.91 -7.76 14.84
N ARG A 10 -1.10 -9.06 15.09
CA ARG A 10 -0.90 -9.66 16.41
C ARG A 10 0.58 -9.94 16.64
N LEU A 11 0.96 -10.19 17.89
CA LEU A 11 2.36 -10.48 18.25
C LEU A 11 2.96 -11.62 17.42
N SER A 12 2.24 -12.71 17.19
CA SER A 12 2.74 -13.83 16.38
C SER A 12 3.10 -13.40 14.95
N GLU A 13 2.21 -12.64 14.30
CA GLU A 13 2.42 -12.15 12.95
C GLU A 13 3.51 -11.06 12.92
N LEU A 14 3.64 -10.22 13.96
CA LEU A 14 4.75 -9.29 14.11
C LEU A 14 6.10 -10.03 14.15
N LEU A 15 6.18 -11.17 14.86
CA LEU A 15 7.40 -11.98 14.93
C LEU A 15 7.73 -12.64 13.58
N GLU A 16 6.72 -13.12 12.86
CA GLU A 16 6.90 -13.68 11.51
C GLU A 16 7.44 -12.62 10.55
N ILE A 17 6.84 -11.42 10.52
CA ILE A 17 7.31 -10.31 9.70
C ILE A 17 8.74 -9.91 10.09
N ALA A 18 9.01 -9.79 11.38
CA ALA A 18 10.33 -9.41 11.86
C ALA A 18 11.41 -10.39 11.43
N TRP A 19 11.07 -11.67 11.33
CA TRP A 19 11.96 -12.69 10.80
C TRP A 19 12.14 -12.59 9.28
N GLU A 20 11.04 -12.39 8.53
CA GLU A 20 11.09 -12.27 7.06
C GLU A 20 11.83 -11.01 6.58
N GLU A 21 11.71 -9.91 7.31
CA GLU A 21 12.31 -8.60 6.98
C GLU A 21 13.58 -8.27 7.79
N ASP A 22 14.11 -9.22 8.57
CA ASP A 22 15.34 -9.09 9.37
C ASP A 22 15.36 -7.82 10.26
N PHE A 23 14.32 -7.68 11.09
CA PHE A 23 14.20 -6.52 11.98
C PHE A 23 15.27 -6.53 13.06
N SER A 24 16.10 -5.48 13.05
CA SER A 24 17.08 -5.17 14.09
C SER A 24 16.90 -3.73 14.59
N GLU A 25 17.12 -3.52 15.88
CA GLU A 25 17.04 -2.21 16.55
C GLU A 25 15.69 -1.48 16.36
N ARG A 26 14.58 -2.23 16.30
CA ARG A 26 13.23 -1.68 16.10
C ARG A 26 12.38 -1.83 17.35
N THR A 27 11.54 -0.83 17.62
CA THR A 27 10.53 -0.86 18.69
C THR A 27 9.14 -0.68 18.11
N PHE A 28 8.23 -1.57 18.50
CA PHE A 28 6.80 -1.47 18.20
C PHE A 28 6.04 -1.22 19.50
N VAL A 29 5.06 -0.32 19.42
CA VAL A 29 4.17 -0.01 20.54
C VAL A 29 2.76 -0.42 20.13
N GLY A 30 2.18 -1.35 20.86
CA GLY A 30 0.82 -1.81 20.61
C GLY A 30 -0.23 -0.88 21.22
N ASN A 31 -1.49 -1.14 20.88
CA ASN A 31 -2.66 -0.39 21.30
C ASN A 31 -2.87 -0.32 22.83
N GLU A 32 -2.41 -1.30 23.61
CA GLU A 32 -2.49 -1.29 25.09
C GLU A 32 -1.17 -0.85 25.75
N LYS A 33 -0.27 -0.22 24.96
CA LYS A 33 1.06 0.27 25.40
C LYS A 33 2.08 -0.83 25.67
N THR A 34 1.80 -2.07 25.26
CA THR A 34 2.83 -3.12 25.22
C THR A 34 3.93 -2.71 24.25
N LYS A 35 5.20 -2.84 24.64
CA LYS A 35 6.34 -2.60 23.74
C LYS A 35 7.01 -3.90 23.37
N VAL A 36 7.27 -4.08 22.08
CA VAL A 36 8.07 -5.17 21.54
C VAL A 36 9.34 -4.54 20.96
N TYR A 37 10.49 -4.94 21.48
CA TYR A 37 11.80 -4.46 21.06
C TYR A 37 12.58 -5.60 20.44
N PHE A 38 13.12 -5.36 19.25
CA PHE A 38 14.09 -6.21 18.56
C PHE A 38 15.46 -5.56 18.75
N ASP A 39 16.39 -6.24 19.40
CA ASP A 39 17.75 -5.74 19.58
C ASP A 39 18.61 -5.87 18.31
N SER A 40 19.89 -5.52 18.40
CA SER A 40 20.82 -5.59 17.28
C SER A 40 21.10 -7.02 16.81
N ASP A 41 20.88 -8.01 17.66
CA ASP A 41 21.12 -9.42 17.38
C ASP A 41 19.82 -10.15 16.99
N GLY A 42 18.71 -9.41 16.87
CA GLY A 42 17.39 -9.93 16.51
C GLY A 42 16.64 -10.59 17.67
N TYR A 43 17.12 -10.48 18.91
CA TYR A 43 16.37 -10.97 20.07
C TYR A 43 15.20 -10.06 20.40
N VAL A 44 14.09 -10.71 20.80
CA VAL A 44 12.85 -10.05 21.17
C VAL A 44 12.74 -9.86 22.67
N THR A 45 12.43 -8.64 23.08
CA THR A 45 12.00 -8.30 24.43
C THR A 45 10.59 -7.71 24.40
N VAL A 46 9.69 -8.24 25.25
CA VAL A 46 8.34 -7.70 25.44
C VAL A 46 8.26 -7.06 26.83
N SER A 47 8.01 -5.75 26.89
CA SER A 47 8.21 -4.98 28.12
C SER A 47 7.15 -5.19 29.21
N GLN A 48 5.97 -5.72 28.85
CA GLN A 48 4.82 -5.85 29.73
C GLN A 48 4.00 -7.11 29.41
N LYS A 49 3.09 -7.47 30.32
CA LYS A 49 2.13 -8.55 30.10
C LYS A 49 1.19 -8.14 28.95
N PHE A 50 1.26 -8.87 27.84
CA PHE A 50 0.39 -8.64 26.69
C PHE A 50 -0.94 -9.38 26.85
N THR A 51 -1.98 -8.86 26.21
CA THR A 51 -3.26 -9.56 26.06
C THR A 51 -3.35 -10.17 24.66
N SER A 52 -4.22 -11.16 24.48
CA SER A 52 -4.52 -11.70 23.15
C SER A 52 -5.15 -10.65 22.21
N GLU A 53 -5.63 -9.53 22.78
CA GLU A 53 -6.27 -8.42 22.06
C GLU A 53 -5.31 -7.26 21.74
N GLU A 54 -4.01 -7.39 22.06
CA GLU A 54 -2.98 -6.45 21.63
C GLU A 54 -2.75 -6.48 20.11
N GLU A 55 -2.69 -5.31 19.48
CA GLU A 55 -2.37 -5.11 18.06
C GLU A 55 -1.25 -4.09 17.90
N PHE A 56 -0.39 -4.34 16.92
CA PHE A 56 0.75 -3.49 16.57
C PHE A 56 0.57 -2.97 15.14
N ASP A 57 0.80 -1.67 14.95
CA ASP A 57 0.88 -1.08 13.61
C ASP A 57 2.27 -1.41 13.01
N VAL A 58 2.28 -2.11 11.88
CA VAL A 58 3.49 -2.50 11.18
C VAL A 58 3.42 -2.04 9.73
N THR A 59 4.52 -1.45 9.25
CA THR A 59 4.73 -1.14 7.84
C THR A 59 5.64 -2.21 7.25
N THR A 60 5.17 -2.94 6.25
CA THR A 60 5.95 -3.94 5.49
C THR A 60 6.13 -3.50 4.05
N SER A 61 7.24 -3.88 3.43
CA SER A 61 7.46 -3.62 2.01
C SER A 61 7.02 -4.84 1.19
N LYS A 62 5.96 -4.68 0.39
CA LYS A 62 5.48 -5.75 -0.49
C LYS A 62 5.86 -5.47 -1.94
N SER A 63 6.50 -6.45 -2.58
CA SER A 63 6.67 -6.45 -4.03
C SER A 63 5.32 -6.69 -4.71
N VAL A 64 5.02 -5.83 -5.66
CA VAL A 64 3.79 -5.80 -6.46
C VAL A 64 4.21 -5.87 -7.92
N ASP A 65 3.63 -6.80 -8.65
CA ASP A 65 3.68 -6.82 -10.10
C ASP A 65 2.36 -6.26 -10.68
N LYS A 66 2.28 -6.19 -12.00
CA LYS A 66 1.08 -5.66 -12.66
C LYS A 66 -0.15 -6.56 -12.51
N ASP A 67 0.01 -7.80 -12.05
CA ASP A 67 -1.06 -8.81 -11.92
C ASP A 67 -1.51 -9.04 -10.48
N THR A 68 -0.77 -8.53 -9.50
CA THR A 68 -1.09 -8.60 -8.07
C THR A 68 -2.44 -7.93 -7.80
N ILE A 69 -3.34 -8.65 -7.12
CA ILE A 69 -4.67 -8.15 -6.74
C ILE A 69 -4.55 -7.22 -5.53
N LEU A 70 -5.06 -5.99 -5.68
CA LEU A 70 -5.06 -4.95 -4.66
C LEU A 70 -6.48 -4.68 -4.18
N ASN A 71 -6.62 -4.58 -2.85
CA ASN A 71 -7.91 -4.41 -2.19
C ASN A 71 -8.59 -3.09 -2.54
N ARG A 72 -7.80 -2.04 -2.77
CA ARG A 72 -8.29 -0.71 -3.12
C ARG A 72 -7.24 0.04 -3.94
N VAL A 73 -7.67 0.56 -5.07
CA VAL A 73 -6.89 1.50 -5.89
C VAL A 73 -7.77 2.67 -6.31
N ASP A 74 -7.17 3.85 -6.37
CA ASP A 74 -7.75 5.06 -6.92
C ASP A 74 -7.11 5.31 -8.29
N ILE A 75 -7.93 5.34 -9.33
CA ILE A 75 -7.54 5.40 -10.73
C ILE A 75 -7.77 6.81 -11.23
N VAL A 76 -6.72 7.52 -11.63
CA VAL A 76 -6.82 8.86 -12.21
C VAL A 76 -6.91 8.72 -13.71
N ILE A 77 -8.02 9.18 -14.29
CA ILE A 77 -8.31 9.10 -15.71
C ILE A 77 -8.40 10.50 -16.29
N ASN A 78 -7.79 10.70 -17.45
CA ASN A 78 -7.98 11.93 -18.22
C ASN A 78 -9.27 11.80 -19.03
N ASN A 79 -10.33 12.51 -18.62
CA ASN A 79 -11.59 12.53 -19.35
C ASN A 79 -11.53 13.55 -20.51
N SER A 80 -10.62 13.31 -21.45
CA SER A 80 -10.52 14.05 -22.71
C SER A 80 -11.51 13.46 -23.73
N GLY A 81 -12.81 13.62 -23.51
CA GLY A 81 -13.77 13.45 -24.61
C GLY A 81 -15.12 12.87 -24.24
N VAL A 82 -16.07 13.75 -23.88
CA VAL A 82 -17.44 13.75 -24.42
C VAL A 82 -17.99 15.19 -24.35
N GLY A 83 -17.79 16.01 -25.38
CA GLY A 83 -18.40 17.34 -25.43
C GLY A 83 -17.89 18.22 -26.58
N ASN A 84 -18.80 18.64 -27.46
CA ASN A 84 -18.51 19.58 -28.55
C ASN A 84 -17.97 20.91 -27.98
N LYS A 85 -16.83 21.35 -28.54
CA LYS A 85 -16.30 22.72 -28.60
C LYS A 85 -16.47 23.62 -27.35
N ALA A 86 -15.34 23.86 -26.70
CA ALA A 86 -14.99 25.02 -25.84
C ALA A 86 -15.13 24.90 -24.31
N GLU A 87 -15.66 23.82 -23.73
CA GLU A 87 -15.79 23.72 -22.25
C GLU A 87 -15.19 22.47 -21.59
N SER A 88 -14.67 21.49 -22.34
CA SER A 88 -13.99 20.33 -21.74
C SER A 88 -12.53 20.66 -21.39
N LEU A 89 -12.32 21.51 -20.38
CA LEU A 89 -11.04 21.49 -19.66
C LEU A 89 -10.81 20.05 -19.20
N GLY A 90 -9.66 19.47 -19.57
CA GLY A 90 -9.30 18.07 -19.29
C GLY A 90 -9.47 17.74 -17.81
N LYS A 91 -10.65 17.26 -17.44
CA LYS A 91 -11.01 17.02 -16.06
C LYS A 91 -10.45 15.66 -15.70
N LEU A 92 -9.49 15.64 -14.80
CA LEU A 92 -9.07 14.42 -14.15
C LEU A 92 -10.24 13.90 -13.32
N ILE A 93 -10.60 12.64 -13.55
CA ILE A 93 -11.60 11.92 -12.75
C ILE A 93 -10.87 10.85 -11.97
N THR A 94 -11.17 10.74 -10.68
CA THR A 94 -10.70 9.65 -9.84
C THR A 94 -11.81 8.62 -9.69
N ILE A 95 -11.50 7.36 -10.00
CA ILE A 95 -12.40 6.22 -9.80
C ILE A 95 -11.76 5.27 -8.80
N THR A 96 -12.46 4.95 -7.72
CA THR A 96 -12.01 3.93 -6.77
C THR A 96 -12.49 2.56 -7.25
N GLN A 97 -11.58 1.60 -7.32
CA GLN A 97 -11.89 0.18 -7.55
C GLN A 97 -11.28 -0.69 -6.47
N SER A 98 -11.91 -1.83 -6.22
CA SER A 98 -11.50 -2.79 -5.21
C SER A 98 -11.30 -4.17 -5.82
N ASN A 99 -10.33 -4.92 -5.28
CA ASN A 99 -9.96 -6.26 -5.73
C ASN A 99 -9.58 -6.31 -7.22
N VAL A 100 -8.71 -5.39 -7.64
CA VAL A 100 -8.24 -5.28 -9.03
C VAL A 100 -6.72 -5.29 -9.10
N SER A 101 -6.17 -5.74 -10.23
CA SER A 101 -4.75 -5.59 -10.57
C SER A 101 -4.52 -4.37 -11.48
N ILE A 102 -3.27 -3.92 -11.61
CA ILE A 102 -2.89 -2.85 -12.54
C ILE A 102 -3.27 -3.22 -13.98
N ASN A 103 -2.94 -4.44 -14.43
CA ASN A 103 -3.33 -4.92 -15.75
C ASN A 103 -4.86 -4.97 -15.91
N GLY A 104 -5.60 -5.38 -14.88
CA GLY A 104 -7.05 -5.35 -14.88
C GLY A 104 -7.61 -3.93 -15.04
N VAL A 105 -6.99 -2.93 -14.40
CA VAL A 105 -7.37 -1.52 -14.56
C VAL A 105 -7.06 -1.02 -15.97
N LEU A 106 -5.83 -1.20 -16.46
CA LEU A 106 -5.39 -0.70 -17.76
C LEU A 106 -6.20 -1.31 -18.92
N ASN A 107 -6.54 -2.60 -18.85
CA ASN A 107 -7.36 -3.27 -19.87
C ASN A 107 -8.79 -2.74 -19.94
N ASN A 108 -9.35 -2.27 -18.83
CA ASN A 108 -10.73 -1.79 -18.76
C ASN A 108 -10.85 -0.26 -18.89
N ASN A 109 -9.74 0.47 -18.78
CA ASN A 109 -9.73 1.93 -18.76
C ASN A 109 -8.62 2.45 -19.70
N PRO A 110 -8.93 2.80 -20.97
CA PRO A 110 -7.90 3.18 -21.95
C PRO A 110 -7.24 4.54 -21.70
N ASN A 111 -7.78 5.37 -20.81
CA ASN A 111 -7.33 6.75 -20.56
C ASN A 111 -6.74 6.96 -19.15
N VAL A 112 -6.20 5.90 -18.54
CA VAL A 112 -5.58 5.97 -17.20
C VAL A 112 -4.29 6.80 -17.28
N THR A 113 -4.20 7.79 -16.39
CA THR A 113 -3.02 8.64 -16.22
C THR A 113 -2.13 8.11 -15.09
N SER A 114 -2.74 7.70 -13.99
CA SER A 114 -2.03 7.06 -12.88
C SER A 114 -2.95 6.13 -12.08
N ILE A 115 -2.34 5.19 -11.37
CA ILE A 115 -3.00 4.30 -10.42
C ILE A 115 -2.34 4.51 -9.07
N ILE A 116 -3.16 4.76 -8.06
CA ILE A 116 -2.73 5.05 -6.69
C ILE A 116 -3.27 3.94 -5.79
N TYR A 117 -2.40 3.30 -5.03
CA TYR A 117 -2.78 2.42 -3.93
C TYR A 117 -2.95 3.26 -2.67
N THR A 118 -4.08 3.12 -2.00
CA THR A 118 -4.34 3.76 -0.70
C THR A 118 -4.47 2.67 0.35
N ASP A 119 -3.58 2.67 1.34
CA ASP A 119 -3.62 1.68 2.42
C ASP A 119 -4.78 1.95 3.41
N ASP A 120 -4.90 1.07 4.41
CA ASP A 120 -5.92 1.13 5.46
C ASP A 120 -5.81 2.38 6.36
N ARG A 121 -4.66 3.04 6.38
CA ARG A 121 -4.43 4.31 7.09
C ARG A 121 -4.70 5.53 6.22
N GLY A 122 -5.03 5.35 4.95
CA GLY A 122 -5.25 6.44 4.00
C GLY A 122 -3.98 7.01 3.38
N ILE A 123 -2.84 6.30 3.47
CA ILE A 123 -1.60 6.72 2.82
C ILE A 123 -1.64 6.28 1.37
N ALA A 124 -1.52 7.26 0.48
CA ALA A 124 -1.53 7.08 -0.96
C ALA A 124 -0.11 6.87 -1.51
N THR A 125 0.07 5.83 -2.32
CA THR A 125 1.29 5.51 -3.06
C THR A 125 0.96 5.38 -4.54
N THR A 126 1.64 6.12 -5.41
CA THR A 126 1.49 5.92 -6.86
C THR A 126 2.19 4.61 -7.24
N ILE A 127 1.44 3.69 -7.82
CA ILE A 127 1.93 2.35 -8.20
C ILE A 127 2.10 2.20 -9.71
N TRP A 128 1.51 3.10 -10.49
CA TRP A 128 1.74 3.16 -11.94
C TRP A 128 1.44 4.56 -12.44
N SER A 129 2.22 5.05 -13.39
CA SER A 129 1.96 6.30 -14.10
C SER A 129 2.29 6.18 -15.59
N PHE A 130 1.54 6.90 -16.43
CA PHE A 130 1.74 6.89 -17.88
C PHE A 130 3.10 7.48 -18.30
N GLU A 131 3.71 8.33 -17.46
CA GLU A 131 5.03 8.91 -17.73
C GLU A 131 6.15 7.87 -17.59
N GLU A 132 6.09 7.00 -16.57
CA GLU A 132 7.08 5.94 -16.36
C GLU A 132 7.10 4.89 -17.48
N GLU A 133 5.98 4.67 -18.16
CA GLU A 133 5.91 3.66 -19.24
C GLU A 133 6.57 4.12 -20.54
N LYS A 134 6.81 5.43 -20.70
CA LYS A 134 7.55 6.01 -21.83
C LYS A 134 9.06 5.95 -21.70
N GLU A 135 9.58 5.75 -20.50
CA GLU A 135 11.03 5.65 -20.29
C GLU A 135 11.56 4.22 -20.53
N ILE A 136 10.68 3.24 -20.67
CA ILE A 136 11.01 1.80 -20.79
C ILE A 136 10.86 1.29 -22.24
N ASN A 137 10.33 2.11 -23.16
CA ASN A 137 10.17 1.79 -24.60
C ASN A 137 10.96 2.75 -25.49
#